data_AF-G9Y4W8-F1
#
_entry.id   AF-G9Y4W8-F1
#
_cell.length_a   1.000
_cell.length_b   1.000
_cell.length_c   1.000
_cell.angle_alpha   90.00
_cell.angle_beta   90.00
_cell.angle_gamma   90.00
#
_symmetry.space_group_name_H-M   'P 1'
#
loop_
_entity.id
_entity.type
_entity.pdbx_description
1 polymer ?
#
loop_
_entity_poly.entity_id
_entity_poly.type
_entity_poly.pdbx_seq_one_letter_code
_entity_poly.pdbx_strand_id
1 'polypeptide(L)'
;MTIINDKYLIDLIDEICCYHETHNDLHTYKKIINIMDSMLDLLEPLDINETEIRETGRKARECGDYEKLISIRKRLNKTRGDLYNSYKLKLCSRERLGRAEALRSLLFPYDEDNYSEFSNSMDYFVMNMENAGISSEIIYLKLKGEWECFKRINNIN
;
A
#
# COMPACT_ATOMS: atom_id res chain seq x y z
N MET A 1 -11.84 5.34 -25.93
CA MET A 1 -10.97 4.56 -25.04
C MET A 1 -9.66 5.31 -25.00
N THR A 2 -9.36 5.99 -23.91
CA THR A 2 -8.14 6.80 -23.77
C THR A 2 -7.05 5.86 -23.28
N ILE A 3 -6.05 5.57 -24.12
CA ILE A 3 -4.92 4.74 -23.72
C ILE A 3 -4.15 5.52 -22.65
N ILE A 4 -4.21 5.05 -21.41
CA ILE A 4 -3.39 5.60 -20.33
C ILE A 4 -1.98 5.06 -20.54
N ASN A 5 -1.05 5.94 -20.88
CA ASN A 5 0.37 5.62 -20.93
C ASN A 5 0.89 5.40 -19.49
N ASP A 6 1.71 4.38 -19.26
CA ASP A 6 2.35 4.07 -17.97
C ASP A 6 3.00 5.30 -17.32
N LYS A 7 3.47 6.24 -18.16
CA LYS A 7 3.98 7.55 -17.73
C LYS A 7 3.01 8.31 -16.81
N TYR A 8 1.70 8.26 -17.06
CA TYR A 8 0.73 8.97 -16.23
C TYR A 8 0.60 8.41 -14.81
N LEU A 9 0.83 7.10 -14.63
CA LEU A 9 0.84 6.50 -13.31
C LEU A 9 2.10 6.91 -12.54
N ILE A 10 3.25 6.90 -13.20
CA ILE A 10 4.52 7.36 -12.62
C ILE A 10 4.41 8.83 -12.21
N ASP A 11 3.97 9.71 -13.10
CA ASP A 11 3.81 11.14 -12.82
C ASP A 11 2.88 11.39 -11.59
N LEU A 12 1.82 10.58 -11.45
CA LEU A 12 0.90 10.67 -10.30
C LEU A 12 1.54 10.18 -9.00
N ILE A 13 2.33 9.11 -9.05
CA ILE A 13 3.05 8.60 -7.86
C ILE A 13 4.09 9.63 -7.41
N ASP A 14 4.84 10.20 -8.35
CA ASP A 14 5.81 11.26 -8.10
C ASP A 14 5.14 12.48 -7.44
N GLU A 15 3.97 12.91 -7.91
CA GLU A 15 3.20 14.00 -7.29
C GLU A 15 2.86 13.71 -5.82
N ILE A 16 2.39 12.49 -5.51
CA ILE A 16 2.05 12.07 -4.15
C ILE A 16 3.31 11.97 -3.27
N CYS A 17 4.38 11.41 -3.80
CA CYS A 17 5.67 11.31 -3.10
C CYS A 17 6.25 12.70 -2.80
N CYS A 18 6.27 13.62 -3.77
CA CYS A 18 6.70 15.00 -3.58
C CYS A 18 5.83 15.73 -2.54
N TYR A 19 4.52 15.52 -2.55
CA TYR A 19 3.64 16.10 -1.52
C TYR A 19 4.01 15.61 -0.12
N HIS A 20 4.27 14.30 0.04
CA HIS A 20 4.67 13.74 1.32
C HIS A 20 6.03 14.26 1.80
N GLU A 21 7.03 14.36 0.91
CA GLU A 21 8.36 14.87 1.24
C GLU A 21 8.32 16.34 1.67
N THR A 22 7.49 17.16 1.01
CA THR A 22 7.31 18.58 1.36
C THR A 22 6.49 18.78 2.64
N HIS A 23 5.74 17.76 3.06
CA HIS A 23 4.90 17.75 4.26
C HIS A 23 5.22 16.52 5.12
N ASN A 24 6.50 16.39 5.49
CA ASN A 24 7.03 15.23 6.23
C ASN A 24 6.59 15.25 7.71
N ASP A 25 5.32 14.95 7.93
CA ASP A 25 4.70 14.87 9.25
C ASP A 25 3.75 13.67 9.35
N LEU A 26 3.54 13.20 10.59
CA LEU A 26 2.73 12.01 10.87
C LEU A 26 1.28 12.12 10.37
N HIS A 27 0.71 13.34 10.37
CA HIS A 27 -0.66 13.55 9.92
C HIS A 27 -0.77 13.39 8.40
N THR A 28 0.16 13.99 7.65
CA THR A 28 0.26 13.81 6.20
C THR A 28 0.54 12.36 5.82
N TYR A 29 1.49 11.71 6.49
CA TYR A 29 1.78 10.30 6.31
C TYR A 29 0.52 9.41 6.50
N LYS A 30 -0.26 9.61 7.58
CA LYS A 30 -1.51 8.88 7.80
C LYS A 30 -2.51 9.04 6.66
N LYS A 31 -2.58 10.22 6.06
CA LYS A 31 -3.47 10.49 4.91
C LYS A 31 -3.03 9.74 3.66
N ILE A 32 -1.74 9.71 3.36
CA ILE A 32 -1.19 8.91 2.24
C ILE A 32 -1.45 7.42 2.45
N ILE A 33 -1.25 6.92 3.66
CA ILE A 33 -1.58 5.53 4.02
C ILE A 33 -3.06 5.23 3.82
N ASN A 34 -3.97 6.18 4.09
CA ASN A 34 -5.40 5.97 3.83
C ASN A 34 -5.73 5.91 2.34
N ILE A 35 -5.02 6.67 1.50
CA ILE A 35 -5.12 6.54 0.04
C ILE A 35 -4.69 5.13 -0.38
N MET A 36 -3.52 4.67 0.07
CA MET A 36 -3.02 3.31 -0.21
C MET A 36 -3.97 2.22 0.31
N ASP A 37 -4.56 2.40 1.49
CA ASP A 37 -5.54 1.45 2.04
C ASP A 37 -6.80 1.39 1.17
N SER A 38 -7.25 2.52 0.62
CA SER A 38 -8.42 2.57 -0.29
C SER A 38 -8.12 1.90 -1.64
N MET A 39 -6.86 1.86 -2.06
CA MET A 39 -6.44 1.12 -3.25
C MET A 39 -6.56 -0.40 -3.09
N LEU A 40 -6.47 -0.93 -1.86
CA LEU A 40 -6.60 -2.37 -1.61
C LEU A 40 -7.99 -2.94 -1.96
N ASP A 41 -9.01 -2.10 -2.12
CA ASP A 41 -10.33 -2.51 -2.60
C ASP A 41 -10.25 -3.17 -3.99
N LEU A 42 -9.25 -2.81 -4.80
CA LEU A 42 -8.99 -3.45 -6.10
C LEU A 42 -8.56 -4.91 -5.97
N LEU A 43 -8.12 -5.35 -4.80
CA LEU A 43 -7.73 -6.74 -4.54
C LEU A 43 -8.91 -7.60 -4.06
N GLU A 44 -10.11 -7.04 -3.87
CA GLU A 44 -11.22 -7.83 -3.37
C GLU A 44 -11.68 -8.92 -4.36
N PRO A 45 -12.08 -10.12 -3.86
CA PRO A 45 -12.13 -10.50 -2.45
C PRO A 45 -10.74 -10.81 -1.87
N LEU A 46 -10.48 -10.31 -0.66
CA LEU A 46 -9.33 -10.72 0.16
C LEU A 46 -9.63 -12.06 0.85
N ASP A 47 -8.58 -12.86 1.09
CA ASP A 47 -8.72 -14.04 1.96
C ASP A 47 -9.03 -13.58 3.41
N ILE A 48 -9.71 -14.41 4.21
CA ILE A 48 -10.12 -14.10 5.59
C ILE A 48 -8.94 -13.59 6.43
N ASN A 49 -7.75 -14.15 6.22
CA ASN A 49 -6.53 -13.72 6.88
C ASN A 49 -6.06 -12.32 6.42
N GLU A 50 -6.16 -12.03 5.12
CA GLU A 50 -5.77 -10.73 4.54
C GLU A 50 -6.72 -9.62 5.00
N THR A 51 -8.03 -9.92 5.03
CA THR A 51 -9.06 -9.01 5.56
C THR A 51 -8.85 -8.71 7.03
N GLU A 52 -8.63 -9.75 7.86
CA GLU A 52 -8.36 -9.59 9.30
C GLU A 52 -7.12 -8.71 9.53
N ILE A 53 -6.06 -8.93 8.75
CA ILE A 53 -4.81 -8.17 8.86
C ILE A 53 -5.01 -6.70 8.44
N ARG A 54 -5.72 -6.44 7.33
CA ARG A 54 -6.04 -5.08 6.87
C ARG A 54 -6.80 -4.30 7.94
N GLU A 55 -7.89 -4.87 8.46
CA GLU A 55 -8.74 -4.22 9.47
C GLU A 55 -8.04 -4.03 10.81
N THR A 56 -7.33 -5.05 11.29
CA THR A 56 -6.59 -4.95 12.55
C THR A 56 -5.45 -3.94 12.43
N GLY A 57 -4.78 -3.92 11.27
CA GLY A 57 -3.73 -2.96 10.96
C GLY A 57 -4.26 -1.52 10.90
N ARG A 58 -5.42 -1.30 10.27
CA ARG A 58 -6.08 0.00 10.23
C ARG A 58 -6.37 0.53 11.64
N LYS A 59 -7.04 -0.28 12.48
CA LYS A 59 -7.35 0.08 13.87
C LYS A 59 -6.09 0.37 14.69
N ALA A 60 -5.05 -0.45 14.54
CA ALA A 60 -3.80 -0.24 15.27
C ALA A 60 -3.12 1.08 14.86
N ARG A 61 -3.14 1.46 13.58
CA ARG A 61 -2.63 2.77 13.12
C ARG A 61 -3.44 3.95 13.66
N GLU A 62 -4.77 3.81 13.68
CA GLU A 62 -5.68 4.84 14.19
C GLU A 62 -5.47 5.10 15.68
N CYS A 63 -5.33 4.04 16.47
CA CYS A 63 -5.12 4.12 17.92
C CYS A 63 -3.66 4.38 18.34
N GLY A 64 -2.70 4.35 17.40
CA GLY A 64 -1.27 4.44 17.73
C GLY A 64 -0.74 3.23 18.50
N ASP A 65 -1.35 2.05 18.30
CA ASP A 65 -0.96 0.80 18.95
C ASP A 65 0.25 0.17 18.25
N TYR A 66 1.43 0.68 18.60
CA TYR A 66 2.69 0.26 17.98
C TYR A 66 3.03 -1.21 18.26
N GLU A 67 2.71 -1.74 19.44
CA GLU A 67 2.94 -3.16 19.77
C GLU A 67 2.10 -4.07 18.88
N LYS A 68 0.84 -3.71 18.64
CA LYS A 68 -0.02 -4.44 17.73
C LYS A 68 0.48 -4.36 16.30
N LEU A 69 0.93 -3.19 15.84
CA LEU A 69 1.58 -3.05 14.54
C LEU A 69 2.79 -3.99 14.44
N ILE A 70 3.70 -4.00 15.42
CA ILE A 70 4.85 -4.93 15.45
C ILE A 70 4.41 -6.41 15.39
N SER A 71 3.34 -6.78 16.08
CA SER A 71 2.80 -8.14 16.03
C SER A 71 2.28 -8.52 14.64
N ILE A 72 1.48 -7.64 14.02
CA ILE A 72 0.97 -7.83 12.65
C ILE A 72 2.13 -7.94 11.66
N ARG A 73 3.15 -7.10 11.85
CA ARG A 73 4.37 -7.10 11.06
C ARG A 73 5.07 -8.46 11.07
N LYS A 74 5.30 -9.03 12.25
CA LYS A 74 5.88 -10.39 12.38
C LYS A 74 5.05 -11.45 11.67
N ARG A 75 3.71 -11.39 11.78
CA ARG A 75 2.80 -12.32 11.09
C ARG A 75 2.95 -12.21 9.56
N LEU A 76 2.95 -10.99 9.02
CA LEU A 76 3.11 -10.74 7.58
C LEU A 76 4.48 -11.17 7.04
N ASN A 77 5.57 -10.93 7.77
CA ASN A 77 6.90 -11.39 7.37
C ASN A 77 7.00 -12.92 7.30
N LYS A 78 6.37 -13.63 8.25
CA LYS A 78 6.26 -15.09 8.19
C LYS A 78 5.45 -15.53 6.98
N THR A 79 4.27 -14.95 6.75
CA THR A 79 3.42 -15.25 5.59
C THR A 79 4.16 -15.00 4.27
N ARG A 80 4.94 -13.91 4.16
CA ARG A 80 5.79 -13.63 3.01
C ARG A 80 6.81 -14.75 2.77
N GLY A 81 7.52 -15.19 3.82
CA GLY A 81 8.48 -16.29 3.73
C GLY A 81 7.83 -17.58 3.21
N ASP A 82 6.67 -17.92 3.77
CA ASP A 82 5.90 -19.11 3.39
C ASP A 82 5.39 -19.03 1.93
N LEU A 83 4.87 -17.87 1.52
CA LEU A 83 4.40 -17.61 0.16
C LEU A 83 5.54 -17.62 -0.86
N TYR A 84 6.68 -17.04 -0.53
CA TYR A 84 7.85 -17.01 -1.41
C TYR A 84 8.44 -18.41 -1.62
N ASN A 85 8.52 -19.21 -0.55
CA ASN A 85 8.89 -20.62 -0.64
C ASN A 85 7.90 -21.40 -1.52
N SER A 86 6.60 -21.18 -1.29
CA SER A 86 5.54 -21.80 -2.10
C SER A 86 5.63 -21.39 -3.58
N TYR A 87 5.92 -20.11 -3.86
CA TYR A 87 6.10 -19.59 -5.23
C TYR A 87 7.30 -20.24 -5.92
N LYS A 88 8.45 -20.34 -5.23
CA LYS A 88 9.63 -21.06 -5.74
C LYS A 88 9.33 -22.53 -6.06
N LEU A 89 8.50 -23.16 -5.23
CA LEU A 89 8.04 -24.54 -5.42
C LEU A 89 6.89 -24.68 -6.43
N LYS A 90 6.46 -23.58 -7.08
CA LYS A 90 5.32 -23.52 -8.01
C LYS A 90 3.96 -23.93 -7.40
N LEU A 91 3.83 -23.77 -6.08
CA LEU A 91 2.61 -24.04 -5.30
C LEU A 91 1.75 -22.78 -5.09
N CYS A 92 2.23 -21.62 -5.54
CA CYS A 92 1.63 -20.30 -5.34
C CYS A 92 1.83 -19.45 -6.61
N SER A 93 0.84 -18.64 -6.97
CA SER A 93 0.94 -17.71 -8.12
C SER A 93 1.69 -16.44 -7.74
N ARG A 94 2.29 -15.78 -8.74
CA ARG A 94 2.88 -14.44 -8.57
C ARG A 94 1.86 -13.44 -8.03
N GLU A 95 0.60 -13.55 -8.46
CA GLU A 95 -0.52 -12.72 -8.00
C GLU A 95 -0.73 -12.84 -6.49
N ARG A 96 -0.76 -14.07 -5.96
CA ARG A 96 -0.93 -14.29 -4.52
C ARG A 96 0.21 -13.69 -3.70
N LEU A 97 1.44 -13.73 -4.23
CA LEU A 97 2.58 -13.06 -3.61
C LEU A 97 2.45 -11.53 -3.68
N GLY A 98 2.06 -10.97 -4.83
CA GLY A 98 1.85 -9.53 -5.00
C GLY A 98 0.80 -8.96 -4.06
N ARG A 99 -0.32 -9.67 -3.87
CA ARG A 99 -1.39 -9.28 -2.93
C ARG A 99 -0.89 -9.16 -1.49
N ALA A 100 -0.13 -10.15 -1.03
CA ALA A 100 0.44 -10.15 0.31
C ALA A 100 1.50 -9.04 0.48
N GLU A 101 2.31 -8.80 -0.54
CA GLU A 101 3.32 -7.73 -0.54
C GLU A 101 2.69 -6.33 -0.61
N ALA A 102 1.56 -6.14 -1.30
CA ALA A 102 0.82 -4.88 -1.31
C ALA A 102 0.28 -4.54 0.09
N LEU A 103 -0.32 -5.53 0.77
CA LEU A 103 -0.76 -5.39 2.17
C LEU A 103 0.42 -5.10 3.11
N ARG A 104 1.59 -5.70 2.85
CA ARG A 104 2.81 -5.42 3.61
C ARG A 104 3.30 -3.99 3.37
N SER A 105 3.35 -3.50 2.12
CA SER A 105 3.77 -2.12 1.81
C SER A 105 2.92 -1.07 2.54
N LEU A 106 1.61 -1.30 2.68
CA LEU A 106 0.71 -0.44 3.44
C LEU A 106 1.05 -0.38 4.95
N LEU A 107 1.44 -1.52 5.53
CA LEU A 107 1.66 -1.68 6.97
C LEU A 107 3.13 -1.41 7.38
N PHE A 108 4.02 -1.24 6.40
CA PHE A 108 5.46 -1.10 6.56
C PHE A 108 6.12 -0.19 5.50
N PRO A 109 6.07 1.12 5.65
CA PRO A 109 7.04 1.98 4.97
C PRO A 109 8.33 2.09 5.81
N TYR A 110 9.08 0.99 5.79
CA TYR A 110 10.51 0.74 6.11
C TYR A 110 11.21 1.09 7.45
N ASP A 111 12.30 0.32 7.61
CA ASP A 111 13.21 -0.05 8.70
C ASP A 111 12.63 -0.45 10.07
N GLU A 112 12.84 -1.74 10.41
CA GLU A 112 12.44 -2.40 11.66
C GLU A 112 13.08 -1.76 12.91
N ASP A 113 14.07 -0.88 12.74
CA ASP A 113 14.90 -0.36 13.82
C ASP A 113 14.96 1.18 13.91
N ASN A 114 14.41 1.91 12.94
CA ASN A 114 14.41 3.38 12.95
C ASN A 114 12.99 3.93 12.75
N TYR A 115 12.31 4.21 13.86
CA TYR A 115 11.01 4.89 13.92
C TYR A 115 11.07 6.36 13.43
N SER A 116 12.18 6.81 12.84
CA SER A 116 12.48 8.21 12.57
C SER A 116 12.15 8.68 11.17
N GLU A 117 11.84 7.78 10.22
CA GLU A 117 11.57 8.16 8.83
C GLU A 117 10.20 7.65 8.39
N PHE A 118 9.23 8.57 8.31
CA PHE A 118 8.00 8.35 7.54
C PHE A 118 8.40 8.37 6.07
N SER A 119 8.82 7.23 5.51
CA SER A 119 9.04 7.13 4.06
C SER A 119 7.69 6.86 3.36
N ASN A 120 7.46 7.41 2.16
CA ASN A 120 6.30 7.01 1.37
C ASN A 120 6.67 5.72 0.62
N SER A 121 5.95 4.62 0.82
CA SER A 121 6.17 3.35 0.11
C SER A 121 5.27 3.17 -1.10
N MET A 122 4.66 4.25 -1.63
CA MET A 122 3.70 4.21 -2.73
C MET A 122 4.25 3.47 -3.96
N ASP A 123 5.50 3.70 -4.36
CA ASP A 123 6.11 3.01 -5.51
C ASP A 123 6.10 1.49 -5.32
N TYR A 124 6.58 1.02 -4.17
CA TYR A 124 6.58 -0.41 -3.84
C TYR A 124 5.17 -0.96 -3.74
N PHE A 125 4.24 -0.18 -3.18
CA PHE A 125 2.83 -0.56 -3.10
C PHE A 125 2.22 -0.75 -4.49
N VAL A 126 2.37 0.22 -5.39
CA VAL A 126 1.88 0.16 -6.78
C VAL A 126 2.50 -1.02 -7.52
N MET A 127 3.82 -1.20 -7.45
CA MET A 127 4.49 -2.35 -8.05
C MET A 127 3.94 -3.69 -7.53
N ASN A 128 3.59 -3.75 -6.24
CA ASN A 128 2.99 -4.95 -5.65
C ASN A 128 1.54 -5.16 -6.09
N MET A 129 0.77 -4.10 -6.33
CA MET A 129 -0.56 -4.15 -6.93
C MET A 129 -0.50 -4.66 -8.39
N GLU A 130 0.50 -4.26 -9.17
CA GLU A 130 0.73 -4.80 -10.50
C GLU A 130 1.12 -6.28 -10.45
N ASN A 131 2.01 -6.65 -9.52
CA ASN A 131 2.36 -8.05 -9.27
C ASN A 131 1.15 -8.88 -8.81
N ALA A 132 0.14 -8.25 -8.20
CA ALA A 132 -1.13 -8.85 -7.80
C ALA A 132 -2.10 -9.08 -8.97
N GLY A 133 -1.73 -8.67 -10.19
CA GLY A 133 -2.54 -8.83 -11.40
C GLY A 133 -3.42 -7.62 -11.74
N ILE A 134 -3.26 -6.50 -11.03
CA ILE A 134 -4.02 -5.27 -11.32
C ILE A 134 -3.30 -4.46 -12.39
N SER A 135 -3.99 -4.12 -13.48
CA SER A 135 -3.39 -3.32 -14.55
C SER A 135 -3.12 -1.88 -14.09
N SER A 136 -2.04 -1.29 -14.61
CA SER A 136 -1.61 0.09 -14.35
C SER A 136 -2.72 1.12 -14.64
N GLU A 137 -3.56 0.88 -15.66
CA GLU A 137 -4.73 1.72 -15.98
C GLU A 137 -5.74 1.77 -14.83
N ILE A 138 -6.10 0.62 -14.27
CA ILE A 138 -7.04 0.52 -13.13
C ILE A 138 -6.44 1.17 -11.88
N ILE A 139 -5.14 0.93 -11.62
CA ILE A 139 -4.42 1.55 -10.51
C ILE A 139 -4.45 3.07 -10.66
N TYR A 140 -4.12 3.60 -11.84
CA TYR A 140 -4.14 5.03 -12.11
C TYR A 140 -5.53 5.64 -11.88
N LEU A 141 -6.59 5.02 -12.43
CA LEU A 141 -7.94 5.57 -12.33
C LEU A 141 -8.41 5.67 -10.88
N LYS A 142 -8.18 4.62 -10.07
CA LYS A 142 -8.54 4.62 -8.65
C LYS A 142 -7.65 5.58 -7.85
N LEU A 143 -6.33 5.53 -8.04
CA LEU A 143 -5.38 6.37 -7.30
C LEU A 143 -5.62 7.85 -7.58
N LYS A 144 -5.88 8.21 -8.85
CA LYS A 144 -6.24 9.57 -9.23
C LYS A 144 -7.53 10.01 -8.56
N GLY A 145 -8.54 9.15 -8.51
CA GLY A 145 -9.80 9.43 -7.81
C GLY A 145 -9.59 9.74 -6.33
N GLU A 146 -8.83 8.90 -5.64
CA GLU A 146 -8.49 9.10 -4.22
C GLU A 146 -7.63 10.35 -4.00
N TRP A 147 -6.66 10.61 -4.89
CA TRP A 147 -5.78 11.78 -4.81
C TRP A 147 -6.52 13.09 -5.05
N GLU A 148 -7.39 13.15 -6.05
CA GLU A 148 -8.23 14.33 -6.31
C GLU A 148 -9.22 14.59 -5.16
N CYS A 149 -9.78 13.53 -4.56
CA CYS A 149 -10.60 13.65 -3.36
C CYS A 149 -9.77 14.23 -2.20
N PHE A 150 -8.57 13.71 -1.98
CA PHE A 150 -7.64 14.19 -0.98
C PHE A 150 -7.30 15.67 -1.17
N LYS A 151 -6.94 16.09 -2.39
CA LYS A 151 -6.63 17.50 -2.70
C LYS A 151 -7.79 18.43 -2.38
N ARG A 152 -9.02 18.07 -2.75
CA ARG A 152 -10.23 18.85 -2.44
C ARG A 152 -10.48 19.01 -0.95
N ILE A 153 -10.38 17.92 -0.17
CA ILE A 153 -10.61 17.96 1.28
C ILE A 153 -9.58 18.83 1.99
N ASN A 154 -8.35 18.89 1.46
CA ASN A 154 -7.23 19.58 2.09
C ASN A 154 -6.89 20.94 1.45
N ASN A 155 -7.72 21.42 0.50
CA ASN A 155 -7.50 22.67 -0.24
C ASN A 155 -6.11 22.75 -0.90
N ILE A 156 -5.64 21.65 -1.46
CA ILE A 156 -4.38 21.57 -2.21
C ILE A 156 -4.72 21.87 -3.68
N ASN A 157 -4.02 22.85 -4.27
CA ASN A 157 -4.18 23.27 -5.67
C ASN A 157 -3.35 22.39 -6.61
#